data_AF-A0A093J2R0-F1
#
_entry.id   AF-A0A093J2R0-F1
#
_cell.length_a   1.000
_cell.length_b   1.000
_cell.length_c   1.000
_cell.angle_alpha   90.00
_cell.angle_beta   90.00
_cell.angle_gamma   90.00
#
_symmetry.space_group_name_H-M   'P 1'
#
loop_
_entity.id
_entity.type
_entity.pdbx_description
1 polymer ?
#
loop_
_entity_poly.entity_id
_entity_poly.type
_entity_poly.pdbx_seq_one_letter_code
_entity_poly.pdbx_strand_id
1 'polypeptide(L)'
;LSEMWYWVFLWALFSSLFVHGAVGVLMFVMLQRHRQGRLISVIVVSVGFLGSITGAMITSAAVAGIYRVAGKNMAPLEALVFGVGQTVLTLIISFSRILATL
;
A
#
# COMPACT_ATOMS: atom_id res chain seq x y z
N LEU A 1 -19.37 -7.77 7.49
CA LEU A 1 -18.50 -6.57 7.39
C LEU A 1 -17.08 -6.90 7.82
N SER A 2 -16.88 -7.30 9.07
CA SER A 2 -15.56 -7.53 9.70
C SER A 2 -14.61 -8.38 8.87
N GLU A 3 -15.08 -9.47 8.25
CA GLU A 3 -14.19 -10.35 7.47
C GLU A 3 -13.78 -9.76 6.11
N MET A 4 -14.72 -9.17 5.36
CA MET A 4 -14.45 -8.77 3.97
C MET A 4 -13.45 -7.61 3.87
N TRP A 5 -13.63 -6.56 4.68
CA TRP A 5 -12.70 -5.43 4.67
C TRP A 5 -11.32 -5.87 5.13
N TYR A 6 -11.26 -6.79 6.11
CA TYR A 6 -10.02 -7.33 6.65
C TYR A 6 -9.24 -8.10 5.59
N TRP A 7 -9.90 -8.96 4.80
CA TRP A 7 -9.23 -9.71 3.74
C TRP A 7 -8.63 -8.81 2.65
N VAL A 8 -9.38 -7.79 2.20
CA VAL A 8 -8.87 -6.82 1.23
C VAL A 8 -7.67 -6.05 1.83
N PHE A 9 -7.83 -5.58 3.07
CA PHE A 9 -6.80 -4.84 3.77
C PHE A 9 -5.54 -5.67 4.00
N LEU A 10 -5.67 -6.96 4.34
CA LEU A 10 -4.54 -7.84 4.58
C LEU A 10 -3.71 -8.05 3.31
N TRP A 11 -4.37 -8.23 2.16
CA TRP A 11 -3.67 -8.31 0.88
C TRP A 11 -2.99 -6.99 0.53
N ALA A 12 -3.66 -5.86 0.73
CA ALA A 12 -3.05 -4.53 0.53
C ALA A 12 -1.86 -4.27 1.47
N LEU A 13 -1.96 -4.71 2.73
CA LEU A 13 -0.89 -4.61 3.73
C LEU A 13 0.31 -5.45 3.31
N PHE A 14 0.07 -6.71 2.90
CA PHE A 14 1.12 -7.63 2.47
C PHE A 14 1.85 -7.13 1.22
N SER A 15 1.12 -6.71 0.18
CA SER A 15 1.73 -6.16 -1.03
C SER A 15 2.45 -4.84 -0.75
N SER A 16 1.86 -3.96 0.06
CA SER A 16 2.51 -2.70 0.45
C SER A 16 3.79 -2.94 1.25
N LEU A 17 3.81 -3.92 2.16
CA LEU A 17 4.98 -4.29 2.94
C LEU A 17 6.10 -4.81 2.03
N PHE A 18 5.76 -5.65 1.05
CA PHE A 18 6.72 -6.16 0.08
C PHE A 18 7.36 -5.02 -0.73
N VAL A 19 6.53 -4.12 -1.26
CA VAL A 19 6.98 -2.97 -2.07
C VAL A 19 7.84 -2.00 -1.25
N HIS A 20 7.35 -1.54 -0.10
CA HIS A 20 8.08 -0.59 0.74
C HIS A 20 9.32 -1.22 1.36
N GLY A 21 9.28 -2.50 1.69
CA GLY A 21 10.43 -3.27 2.16
C GLY A 21 11.52 -3.33 1.11
N ALA A 22 11.19 -3.73 -0.13
CA ALA A 22 12.15 -3.80 -1.23
C ALA A 22 12.76 -2.43 -1.55
N VAL A 23 11.92 -1.39 -1.69
CA VAL A 23 12.37 -0.02 -1.95
C VAL A 23 13.20 0.52 -0.77
N GLY A 24 12.80 0.21 0.45
CA GLY A 24 13.51 0.66 1.64
C GLY A 24 14.88 0.02 1.82
N VAL A 25 15.00 -1.29 1.55
CA VAL A 25 16.30 -1.98 1.52
C VAL A 25 17.18 -1.39 0.43
N LEU A 26 16.65 -1.22 -0.79
CA LEU A 26 17.38 -0.62 -1.90
C LEU A 26 17.90 0.78 -1.53
N MET A 27 17.01 1.64 -1.03
CA MET A 27 17.35 3.02 -0.68
C MET A 27 18.37 3.08 0.45
N PHE A 28 18.21 2.24 1.48
CA PHE A 28 19.17 2.15 2.58
C PHE A 28 20.56 1.71 2.09
N VAL A 29 20.65 0.68 1.24
CA VAL A 29 21.91 0.21 0.66
C VAL A 29 22.56 1.31 -0.19
N MET A 30 21.79 2.01 -1.03
CA MET A 30 22.30 3.09 -1.87
C MET A 30 22.81 4.28 -1.05
N LEU A 31 22.20 4.56 0.10
CA LEU A 31 22.52 5.70 0.95
C LEU A 31 23.34 5.34 2.21
N GLN A 32 23.78 4.08 2.35
CA GLN A 32 24.37 3.58 3.59
C GLN A 32 25.65 4.32 4.04
N ARG A 33 26.40 4.89 3.08
CA ARG A 33 27.65 5.62 3.35
C ARG A 33 27.41 7.04 3.87
N HIS A 34 26.20 7.59 3.74
CA HIS A 34 25.86 8.93 4.17
C HIS A 34 25.01 8.89 5.45
N ARG A 35 25.50 9.53 6.53
CA ARG A 35 24.78 9.55 7.82
C ARG A 35 23.35 10.08 7.69
N GLN A 36 23.17 11.19 6.96
CA GLN A 36 21.85 11.75 6.67
C GLN A 36 21.05 10.86 5.71
N GLY A 37 21.70 10.25 4.71
CA GLY A 37 21.06 9.36 3.75
C GLY A 37 20.39 8.15 4.40
N ARG A 38 21.04 7.52 5.38
CA ARG A 38 20.43 6.43 6.18
C ARG A 38 19.18 6.88 6.92
N LEU A 39 19.22 8.05 7.57
CA LEU A 39 18.08 8.57 8.32
C LEU A 39 16.91 8.92 7.38
N ILE A 40 17.19 9.59 6.26
CA ILE A 40 16.20 9.90 5.23
C ILE A 40 15.58 8.61 4.68
N SER A 41 16.38 7.55 4.48
CA SER A 41 15.90 6.26 4.00
C SER A 41 14.80 5.70 4.91
N VAL A 42 15.06 5.68 6.21
CA VAL A 42 14.11 5.18 7.22
C VAL A 42 12.86 6.05 7.27
N ILE A 43 13.01 7.38 7.29
CA ILE A 43 11.88 8.32 7.38
C ILE A 43 10.96 8.18 6.17
N VAL A 44 11.51 8.26 4.96
CA VAL A 44 10.72 8.25 3.71
C VAL A 44 9.98 6.93 3.55
N VAL A 45 10.64 5.79 3.82
CA VAL A 45 9.98 4.47 3.74
C VAL A 45 8.88 4.35 4.77
N SER A 46 9.12 4.82 6.01
CA SER A 46 8.13 4.76 7.09
C SER A 46 6.91 5.61 6.75
N VAL A 47 7.11 6.86 6.31
CA VAL A 47 6.02 7.77 5.93
C VAL A 47 5.23 7.21 4.74
N GLY A 48 5.93 6.72 3.70
CA GLY A 48 5.29 6.10 2.54
C GLY A 48 4.45 4.88 2.91
N PHE A 49 4.98 4.01 3.77
CA PHE A 49 4.29 2.80 4.22
C PHE A 49 3.07 3.12 5.08
N LEU A 50 3.21 4.04 6.05
CA LEU A 50 2.09 4.49 6.88
C LEU A 50 0.98 5.16 6.07
N GLY A 51 1.35 5.99 5.09
CA GLY A 51 0.39 6.58 4.15
C GLY A 51 -0.34 5.52 3.35
N SER A 52 0.39 4.52 2.84
CA SER A 52 -0.19 3.41 2.06
C SER A 52 -1.15 2.57 2.89
N ILE A 53 -0.79 2.21 4.13
CA ILE A 53 -1.67 1.45 5.04
C ILE A 53 -2.93 2.25 5.37
N THR A 54 -2.78 3.54 5.67
CA THR A 54 -3.93 4.40 6.03
C THR A 54 -4.91 4.49 4.88
N GLY A 55 -4.41 4.74 3.65
CA GLY A 55 -5.23 4.72 2.44
C GLY A 55 -5.91 3.37 2.25
N ALA A 56 -5.13 2.28 2.31
CA ALA A 56 -5.62 0.92 2.13
C ALA A 56 -6.73 0.54 3.13
N MET A 57 -6.61 0.98 4.39
CA MET A 57 -7.63 0.74 5.42
C MET A 57 -8.97 1.38 5.03
N ILE A 58 -8.93 2.66 4.62
CA ILE A 58 -10.12 3.42 4.22
C ILE A 58 -10.77 2.79 2.98
N THR A 59 -9.98 2.50 1.95
CA THR A 59 -10.49 1.93 0.69
C THR A 59 -11.01 0.52 0.88
N SER A 60 -10.38 -0.30 1.73
CA SER A 60 -10.86 -1.66 2.04
C SER A 60 -12.20 -1.63 2.76
N ALA A 61 -12.39 -0.71 3.71
CA ALA A 61 -13.67 -0.50 4.35
C ALA A 61 -14.75 -0.06 3.34
N ALA A 62 -14.40 0.83 2.41
CA ALA A 62 -15.31 1.29 1.36
C ALA A 62 -15.74 0.15 0.43
N VAL A 63 -14.80 -0.67 -0.08
CA VAL A 63 -15.10 -1.84 -0.93
C VAL A 63 -16.03 -2.81 -0.21
N ALA A 64 -15.74 -3.15 1.06
CA ALA A 64 -16.60 -4.02 1.85
C ALA A 64 -18.00 -3.43 2.08
N GLY A 65 -18.10 -2.11 2.24
CA GLY A 65 -19.36 -1.38 2.32
C GLY A 65 -20.19 -1.53 1.05
N ILE A 66 -19.57 -1.40 -0.13
CA ILE A 66 -20.24 -1.56 -1.42
C ILE A 66 -20.79 -2.99 -1.59
N TYR A 67 -19.97 -4.01 -1.31
CA TYR A 67 -20.41 -5.40 -1.37
C TYR A 67 -21.59 -5.69 -0.44
N ARG A 68 -21.55 -5.14 0.78
CA ARG A 68 -22.66 -5.27 1.73
C ARG A 68 -23.95 -4.69 1.16
N VAL A 69 -23.90 -3.47 0.63
CA VAL A 69 -25.09 -2.79 0.07
C VAL A 69 -25.61 -3.56 -1.15
N ALA A 70 -24.72 -4.16 -1.93
CA ALA A 70 -25.08 -5.01 -3.07
C ALA A 70 -25.59 -6.42 -2.67
N GLY A 71 -25.58 -6.78 -1.39
CA GLY A 71 -25.96 -8.12 -0.92
C GLY A 71 -25.02 -9.23 -1.40
N LYS A 72 -23.76 -8.89 -1.74
CA LYS A 72 -22.77 -9.83 -2.28
C LYS A 72 -21.75 -10.23 -1.21
N ASN A 73 -21.39 -11.51 -1.21
CA ASN A 73 -20.19 -11.99 -0.53
C ASN A 73 -19.00 -11.84 -1.47
N MET A 74 -17.81 -11.66 -0.89
CA MET A 74 -16.57 -11.51 -1.65
C MET A 74 -15.81 -12.82 -1.67
N ALA A 75 -15.45 -13.27 -2.86
CA ALA A 75 -14.58 -14.42 -3.02
C ALA A 75 -13.13 -14.08 -2.62
N PRO A 76 -12.32 -15.05 -2.15
CA PRO A 76 -10.94 -14.78 -1.74
C PRO A 76 -10.08 -14.16 -2.85
N LEU A 77 -10.29 -14.56 -4.11
CA LEU A 77 -9.57 -14.00 -5.25
C LEU A 77 -9.92 -12.52 -5.50
N GLU A 78 -11.17 -12.13 -5.28
CA GLU A 78 -11.59 -10.73 -5.38
C GLU A 78 -10.90 -9.89 -4.30
N ALA A 79 -10.83 -10.41 -3.06
CA ALA A 79 -10.12 -9.74 -1.98
C ALA A 79 -8.63 -9.53 -2.30
N LEU A 80 -7.99 -10.53 -2.91
CA LEU A 80 -6.61 -10.43 -3.39
C LEU A 80 -6.46 -9.35 -4.46
N VAL A 81 -7.34 -9.36 -5.48
CA VAL A 81 -7.29 -8.39 -6.58
C VAL A 81 -7.52 -6.97 -6.06
N PHE A 82 -8.50 -6.75 -5.18
CA PHE A 82 -8.73 -5.43 -4.58
C PHE A 82 -7.57 -4.99 -3.69
N GLY A 83 -7.00 -5.90 -2.89
CA GLY A 83 -5.90 -5.56 -2.00
C GLY A 83 -4.62 -5.21 -2.76
N VAL A 84 -4.15 -6.12 -3.62
CA VAL A 84 -2.95 -5.89 -4.45
C VAL A 84 -3.17 -4.74 -5.43
N GLY A 85 -4.37 -4.62 -6.01
CA GLY A 85 -4.75 -3.56 -6.91
C GLY A 85 -4.63 -2.16 -6.29
N GLN A 86 -4.94 -2.00 -4.99
CA GLN A 86 -4.71 -0.75 -4.27
C GLN A 86 -3.23 -0.38 -4.26
N THR A 87 -2.32 -1.31 -3.92
CA THR A 87 -0.87 -1.06 -3.96
C THR A 87 -0.39 -0.69 -5.36
N VAL A 88 -0.85 -1.40 -6.39
CA VAL A 88 -0.49 -1.11 -7.80
C VAL A 88 -0.95 0.29 -8.21
N LEU A 89 -2.19 0.67 -7.89
CA LEU A 89 -2.70 2.01 -8.17
C LEU A 89 -1.92 3.09 -7.40
N THR A 90 -1.61 2.86 -6.13
CA THR A 90 -0.76 3.76 -5.34
C THR A 90 0.60 3.96 -5.98
N LEU A 91 1.22 2.90 -6.52
CA LEU A 91 2.48 2.99 -7.25
C LEU A 91 2.33 3.83 -8.52
N ILE A 92 1.34 3.52 -9.36
CA ILE A 92 1.08 4.26 -10.60
C ILE A 92 0.89 5.76 -10.29
N ILE A 93 0.05 6.09 -9.32
CA ILE A 93 -0.21 7.49 -8.92
C ILE A 93 1.07 8.14 -8.39
N SER A 94 1.85 7.42 -7.57
CA SER A 94 3.10 7.96 -7.01
C SER A 94 4.14 8.27 -8.08
N PHE A 95 4.33 7.37 -9.05
CA PHE A 95 5.22 7.59 -10.18
C PHE A 95 4.74 8.74 -11.08
N SER A 96 3.45 8.79 -11.40
CA SER A 96 2.86 9.90 -12.17
C SER A 96 3.03 11.24 -11.47
N ARG A 97 2.90 11.29 -10.15
CA ARG A 97 3.13 12.52 -9.37
C ARG A 97 4.58 12.98 -9.47
N ILE A 98 5.54 12.07 -9.32
CA ILE A 98 6.97 12.40 -9.45
C ILE A 98 7.24 12.95 -10.86
N LEU A 99 6.76 12.26 -11.89
CA LEU A 99 6.91 12.69 -13.29
C LEU A 99 6.30 14.08 -13.55
N ALA A 100 5.17 14.40 -12.93
CA ALA A 100 4.55 15.72 -13.08
C ALA A 100 5.28 16.86 -12.34
N THR A 101 6.17 16.54 -11.39
CA THR A 101 6.92 17.51 -10.59
C THR A 101 8.38 17.67 -10.99
N LEU A 102 8.85 16.88 -11.97
CA LEU A 102 10.18 16.97 -12.59
C LEU A 102 10.09 17.78 -13.89
#